data_AF-A0AAV2APD8-F1
#
_entry.id   AF-A0AAV2APD8-F1
#
_cell.length_a   1.000
_cell.length_b   1.000
_cell.length_c   1.000
_cell.angle_alpha   90.00
_cell.angle_beta   90.00
_cell.angle_gamma   90.00
#
_symmetry.space_group_name_H-M   'P 1'
#
loop_
_entity.id
_entity.type
_entity.pdbx_description
1 polymer ?
#
loop_
_entity_poly.entity_id
_entity_poly.type
_entity_poly.pdbx_seq_one_letter_code
_entity_poly.pdbx_strand_id
1 'polypeptide(L)'
;MSERQITVPPVLENILLEYTINVLVENPEDIISHAAEYFTRLRDNRDQDTPAGSVGERTDISNLLGSRASRRQSVVGERYNPEEDEDEEEIEKFPKNDDERKRIRERTKDIFLFKVLDKEDINEIVDAMMPREVKEGQVIIRQGDDGDFFYVVDKGTFEACVKDGKGEERIVKIYDNSGSFGELALLHNQPRAATVTATTDGLLWAVSRKTFNRLVVKRAYDKRQKYLALLEKVPELKPLAEFEKMQVCDALTPVLLKKGETLFEEGDEGDGMYFVEEGKISITQKSAKNKREQEVAQYGPGHYFGGMFHGV
;
A
#
# COMPACT_ATOMS: atom_id res chain seq x y z
N MET A 1 -41.66 -52.09 -7.28
CA MET A 1 -40.60 -51.45 -8.09
C MET A 1 -39.42 -51.26 -7.15
N SER A 2 -38.31 -51.98 -7.36
CA SER A 2 -37.15 -51.93 -6.47
C SER A 2 -36.22 -50.81 -6.93
N GLU A 3 -36.00 -49.80 -6.09
CA GLU A 3 -35.03 -48.73 -6.33
C GLU A 3 -33.62 -49.34 -6.40
N ARG A 4 -32.91 -49.07 -7.51
CA ARG A 4 -31.50 -49.44 -7.64
C ARG A 4 -30.68 -48.43 -6.83
N GLN A 5 -30.07 -48.88 -5.74
CA GLN A 5 -29.09 -48.11 -4.99
C GLN A 5 -27.81 -48.00 -5.83
N ILE A 6 -27.56 -46.85 -6.44
CA ILE A 6 -26.33 -46.58 -7.21
C ILE A 6 -25.23 -46.27 -6.19
N THR A 7 -24.20 -47.11 -6.15
CA THR A 7 -23.03 -46.88 -5.29
C THR A 7 -21.93 -46.29 -6.15
N VAL A 8 -21.53 -45.04 -5.86
CA VAL A 8 -20.44 -44.37 -6.58
C VAL A 8 -19.11 -44.94 -6.09
N PRO A 9 -18.20 -45.38 -6.97
CA PRO A 9 -16.89 -45.85 -6.57
C PRO A 9 -16.09 -44.72 -5.88
N PRO A 10 -15.47 -44.95 -4.71
CA PRO A 10 -14.66 -43.93 -4.02
C PRO A 10 -13.52 -43.36 -4.87
N VAL A 11 -13.00 -44.18 -5.79
CA VAL A 11 -11.94 -43.78 -6.73
C VAL A 11 -12.44 -42.71 -7.71
N LEU A 12 -13.69 -42.81 -8.16
CA LEU A 12 -14.29 -41.82 -9.06
C LEU A 12 -14.52 -40.49 -8.34
N GLU A 13 -14.94 -40.55 -7.07
CA GLU A 13 -15.15 -39.37 -6.24
C GLU A 13 -13.84 -38.57 -6.06
N ASN A 14 -12.73 -39.25 -5.75
CA ASN A 14 -11.43 -38.59 -5.60
C ASN A 14 -10.93 -37.95 -6.90
N ILE A 15 -11.04 -38.66 -8.03
CA ILE A 15 -10.59 -38.15 -9.34
C ILE A 15 -11.36 -36.89 -9.74
N LEU A 16 -12.69 -36.89 -9.53
CA LEU A 16 -13.52 -35.74 -9.84
C LEU A 16 -13.26 -34.57 -8.87
N LEU A 17 -12.98 -34.86 -7.61
CA LEU A 17 -12.63 -33.85 -6.62
C LEU A 17 -11.31 -33.14 -7.01
N GLU A 18 -10.28 -33.89 -7.36
CA GLU A 18 -8.98 -33.33 -7.79
C GLU A 18 -9.10 -32.50 -9.07
N TYR A 19 -9.87 -32.97 -10.06
CA TYR A 19 -10.15 -32.18 -11.26
C TYR A 19 -10.89 -30.88 -10.93
N THR A 20 -11.92 -30.95 -10.07
CA THR A 20 -12.69 -29.78 -9.67
C THR A 20 -11.81 -28.75 -8.94
N ILE A 21 -10.90 -29.21 -8.10
CA ILE A 21 -9.91 -28.34 -7.44
C ILE A 21 -9.03 -27.66 -8.49
N ASN A 22 -8.57 -28.38 -9.51
CA ASN A 22 -7.73 -27.81 -10.56
C ASN A 22 -8.48 -26.73 -11.38
N VAL A 23 -9.75 -26.97 -11.75
CA VAL A 23 -10.59 -25.97 -12.42
C VAL A 23 -10.77 -24.71 -11.57
N LEU A 24 -10.99 -24.86 -10.25
CA LEU A 24 -11.14 -23.73 -9.33
C LEU A 24 -9.82 -22.95 -9.10
N VAL A 25 -8.67 -23.57 -9.35
CA VAL A 25 -7.35 -22.94 -9.22
C VAL A 25 -6.95 -22.22 -10.50
N GLU A 26 -7.10 -22.89 -11.63
CA GLU A 26 -6.64 -22.37 -12.93
C GLU A 26 -7.67 -21.44 -13.58
N ASN A 27 -8.93 -21.50 -13.14
CA ASN A 27 -10.06 -20.71 -13.65
C ASN A 27 -10.09 -20.64 -15.20
N PRO A 28 -10.09 -21.79 -15.89
CA PRO A 28 -10.05 -21.82 -17.35
C PRO A 28 -11.35 -21.27 -17.96
N GLU A 29 -11.23 -20.52 -19.06
CA GLU A 29 -12.39 -20.02 -19.81
C GLU A 29 -13.17 -21.16 -20.49
N ASP A 30 -12.49 -22.22 -20.93
CA ASP A 30 -13.09 -23.43 -21.51
C ASP A 30 -12.79 -24.67 -20.65
N ILE A 31 -13.78 -25.04 -19.84
CA ILE A 31 -13.71 -26.17 -18.91
C ILE A 31 -13.62 -27.51 -19.65
N ILE A 32 -14.22 -27.66 -20.83
CA ILE A 32 -14.28 -28.95 -21.53
C ILE A 32 -12.92 -29.28 -22.16
N SER A 33 -12.31 -28.31 -22.84
CA SER A 33 -10.96 -28.47 -23.39
C SER A 33 -9.94 -28.72 -22.27
N HIS A 34 -10.09 -28.00 -21.16
CA HIS A 34 -9.28 -28.22 -19.96
C HIS A 34 -9.46 -29.65 -19.40
N ALA A 35 -10.70 -30.14 -19.28
CA ALA A 35 -10.97 -31.51 -18.83
C ALA A 35 -10.25 -32.55 -19.69
N ALA A 36 -10.33 -32.40 -21.01
CA ALA A 36 -9.70 -33.31 -21.96
C ALA A 36 -8.18 -33.36 -21.77
N GLU A 37 -7.54 -32.20 -21.62
CA GLU A 37 -6.10 -32.12 -21.35
C GLU A 37 -5.74 -32.71 -19.98
N TYR A 38 -6.48 -32.35 -18.93
CA TYR A 38 -6.24 -32.79 -17.56
C TYR A 38 -6.29 -34.32 -17.46
N PHE A 39 -7.36 -34.94 -17.96
CA PHE A 39 -7.51 -36.40 -17.90
C PHE A 39 -6.57 -37.13 -18.86
N THR A 40 -6.15 -36.51 -19.96
CA THR A 40 -5.10 -37.04 -20.84
C THR A 40 -3.76 -37.09 -20.11
N ARG A 41 -3.35 -35.99 -19.47
CA ARG A 41 -2.12 -35.96 -18.64
C ARG A 41 -2.19 -36.95 -17.48
N LEU A 42 -3.34 -37.03 -16.81
CA LEU A 42 -3.56 -37.95 -15.69
C LEU A 42 -3.45 -39.42 -16.13
N ARG A 43 -3.95 -39.77 -17.32
CA ARG A 43 -3.81 -41.10 -17.90
C ARG A 43 -2.35 -41.40 -18.25
N ASP A 44 -1.68 -40.48 -18.94
CA ASP A 44 -0.31 -40.70 -19.43
C ASP A 44 0.70 -40.84 -18.27
N ASN A 45 0.46 -40.17 -17.14
CA ASN A 45 1.24 -40.35 -15.91
C ASN A 45 0.99 -41.70 -15.22
N ARG A 46 -0.18 -42.31 -15.43
CA ARG A 46 -0.57 -43.59 -14.83
C ARG A 46 0.07 -44.78 -15.55
N ASP A 47 0.33 -44.64 -16.84
CA ASP A 47 0.98 -45.66 -17.68
C ASP A 47 2.50 -45.72 -17.50
N GLN A 48 3.10 -44.76 -16.79
CA GLN A 48 4.53 -44.79 -16.42
C GLN A 48 4.83 -45.59 -15.15
N ASP A 49 3.81 -46.03 -14.41
CA ASP A 49 3.94 -46.84 -13.20
C ASP A 49 3.23 -48.20 -13.34
N THR A 50 3.96 -49.32 -13.28
CA THR A 50 3.51 -50.62 -12.73
C THR A 50 4.60 -51.72 -12.81
N PRO A 51 4.61 -52.79 -11.95
CA PRO A 51 4.07 -52.91 -10.59
C PRO A 51 5.01 -53.64 -9.57
N ALA A 52 4.97 -53.27 -8.29
CA ALA A 52 5.02 -54.24 -7.17
C ALA A 52 4.72 -53.57 -5.80
N GLY A 53 3.55 -53.90 -5.23
CA GLY A 53 3.37 -54.06 -3.79
C GLY A 53 3.52 -52.85 -2.87
N SER A 54 2.43 -52.10 -2.68
CA SER A 54 1.78 -51.99 -1.36
C SER A 54 0.52 -51.15 -1.49
N VAL A 55 -0.58 -51.72 -1.02
CA VAL A 55 -1.84 -51.04 -0.82
C VAL A 55 -1.68 -50.16 0.40
N GLY A 56 -1.92 -48.85 0.25
CA GLY A 56 -2.28 -47.98 1.36
C GLY A 56 -1.25 -46.92 1.74
N GLU A 57 -1.00 -45.96 0.85
CA GLU A 57 -0.82 -44.59 1.30
C GLU A 57 -1.93 -43.77 0.66
N ARG A 58 -2.78 -43.18 1.51
CA ARG A 58 -3.61 -42.05 1.10
C ARG A 58 -2.63 -41.08 0.45
N THR A 59 -2.78 -40.80 -0.84
CA THR A 59 -2.15 -39.62 -1.43
C THR A 59 -2.62 -38.45 -0.59
N ASP A 60 -1.71 -37.98 0.25
CA ASP A 60 -1.97 -36.95 1.23
C ASP A 60 -2.28 -35.69 0.42
N ILE A 61 -3.57 -35.40 0.29
CA ILE A 61 -4.13 -34.28 -0.48
C ILE A 61 -3.54 -32.94 0.01
N SER A 62 -2.97 -32.95 1.22
CA SER A 62 -2.12 -31.91 1.80
C SER A 62 -0.95 -31.48 0.90
N ASN A 63 -0.38 -32.37 0.09
CA ASN A 63 0.73 -32.06 -0.81
C ASN A 63 0.29 -31.36 -2.12
N LEU A 64 -0.90 -31.67 -2.65
CA LEU A 64 -1.50 -30.92 -3.76
C LEU A 64 -2.12 -29.59 -3.29
N LEU A 65 -2.58 -29.54 -2.04
CA LEU A 65 -3.03 -28.35 -1.33
C LEU A 65 -1.87 -27.62 -0.63
N GLY A 66 -0.62 -27.78 -1.10
CA GLY A 66 0.64 -27.35 -0.45
C GLY A 66 0.78 -25.86 -0.08
N SER A 67 -0.25 -25.03 -0.25
CA SER A 67 -0.35 -23.71 0.40
C SER A 67 -1.72 -23.40 1.04
N ARG A 68 -2.75 -24.23 0.86
CA ARG A 68 -4.11 -24.01 1.39
C ARG A 68 -4.32 -24.51 2.82
N ALA A 69 -3.44 -25.38 3.32
CA ALA A 69 -3.42 -25.79 4.72
C ALA A 69 -2.45 -24.98 5.59
N SER A 70 -1.78 -23.95 5.03
CA SER A 70 -1.03 -23.02 5.86
C SER A 70 -2.02 -22.13 6.59
N ARG A 71 -2.11 -22.29 7.92
CA ARG A 71 -2.91 -21.42 8.77
C ARG A 71 -2.42 -19.98 8.52
N ARG A 72 -3.31 -19.10 8.04
CA ARG A 72 -3.01 -17.67 7.91
C ARG A 72 -2.52 -17.17 9.26
N GLN A 73 -1.23 -16.84 9.35
CA GLN A 73 -0.65 -16.30 10.55
C GLN A 73 -0.98 -14.81 10.61
N SER A 74 -1.39 -14.34 11.79
CA SER A 74 -1.53 -12.92 12.04
C SER A 74 -0.17 -12.24 11.90
N VAL A 75 -0.16 -11.07 11.29
CA VAL A 75 1.03 -10.22 11.19
C VAL A 75 0.78 -8.96 11.99
N VAL A 76 1.81 -8.48 12.69
CA VAL A 76 1.72 -7.32 13.57
C VAL A 76 2.82 -6.35 13.15
N GLY A 77 2.45 -5.09 12.92
CA GLY A 77 3.41 -4.01 12.77
C GLY A 77 3.97 -3.57 14.12
N GLU A 78 5.13 -2.92 14.11
CA GLU A 78 5.61 -2.24 15.31
C GLU A 78 4.58 -1.23 15.80
N ARG A 79 4.40 -1.16 17.11
CA ARG A 79 3.53 -0.15 17.71
C ARG A 79 4.24 1.18 17.66
N TYR A 80 3.62 2.14 17.00
CA TYR A 80 4.03 3.53 17.01
C TYR A 80 2.89 4.35 17.60
N ASN A 81 3.17 5.09 18.68
CA ASN A 81 2.22 5.98 19.31
C ASN A 81 2.56 7.43 18.94
N PRO A 82 1.81 8.08 18.03
CA PRO A 82 2.09 9.46 17.60
C PRO A 82 1.84 10.50 18.70
N GLU A 83 1.14 10.15 19.78
CA GLU A 83 0.89 11.04 20.94
C GLU A 83 2.08 11.13 21.89
N GLU A 84 2.85 10.03 22.01
CA GLU A 84 4.03 9.91 22.88
C GLU A 84 5.33 10.22 22.14
N ASP A 85 5.30 10.38 20.81
CA ASP A 85 6.44 10.87 20.04
C ASP A 85 6.59 12.38 20.30
N GLU A 86 7.24 12.69 21.43
CA GLU A 86 7.80 14.00 21.71
C GLU A 86 8.81 14.27 20.59
N ASP A 87 8.65 15.37 19.83
CA ASP A 87 9.44 15.71 18.63
C ASP A 87 10.96 15.94 18.90
N GLU A 88 11.53 15.30 19.93
CA GLU A 88 12.90 15.45 20.44
C GLU A 88 13.98 14.98 19.44
N GLU A 89 13.70 13.97 18.62
CA GLU A 89 14.63 13.52 17.57
C GLU A 89 14.22 14.14 16.23
N GLU A 90 14.92 15.13 15.67
CA GLU A 90 14.64 15.54 14.29
C GLU A 90 14.93 14.38 13.32
N ILE A 91 14.05 14.18 12.33
CA ILE A 91 14.29 13.18 11.28
C ILE A 91 15.45 13.69 10.41
N GLU A 92 16.55 12.93 10.42
CA GLU A 92 17.73 13.26 9.62
C GLU A 92 17.38 13.33 8.12
N LYS A 93 17.75 14.45 7.49
CA LYS A 93 17.53 14.70 6.07
C LYS A 93 18.84 14.53 5.32
N PHE A 94 18.80 13.73 4.26
CA PHE A 94 19.96 13.47 3.42
C PHE A 94 19.84 14.26 2.12
N PRO A 95 20.82 15.12 1.79
CA PRO A 95 20.76 15.96 0.61
C PRO A 95 20.75 15.12 -0.68
N LYS A 96 19.91 15.53 -1.64
CA LYS A 96 19.73 14.89 -2.95
C LYS A 96 19.56 15.95 -4.01
N ASN A 97 20.12 15.74 -5.19
CA ASN A 97 19.85 16.62 -6.33
C ASN A 97 18.47 16.34 -6.95
N ASP A 98 18.01 17.24 -7.81
CA ASP A 98 16.67 17.14 -8.40
C ASP A 98 16.50 15.89 -9.26
N ASP A 99 17.55 15.43 -9.94
CA ASP A 99 17.51 14.21 -10.75
C ASP A 99 17.37 12.95 -9.89
N GLU A 100 18.08 12.88 -8.76
CA GLU A 100 17.94 11.82 -7.76
C GLU A 100 16.53 11.80 -7.17
N ARG A 101 16.01 12.95 -6.75
CA ARG A 101 14.64 13.07 -6.21
C ARG A 101 13.61 12.62 -7.25
N LYS A 102 13.79 13.01 -8.52
CA LYS A 102 12.93 12.57 -9.63
C LYS A 102 12.96 11.06 -9.81
N ARG A 103 14.15 10.44 -9.88
CA ARG A 103 14.29 8.99 -10.04
C ARG A 103 13.67 8.21 -8.88
N ILE A 104 13.85 8.67 -7.64
CA ILE A 104 13.24 8.04 -6.47
C ILE A 104 11.71 8.08 -6.59
N ARG A 105 11.12 9.24 -6.86
CA ARG A 105 9.66 9.39 -7.04
C ARG A 105 9.13 8.49 -8.15
N GLU A 106 9.83 8.41 -9.28
CA GLU A 106 9.42 7.55 -10.40
C GLU A 106 9.44 6.06 -10.04
N ARG A 107 10.40 5.62 -9.21
CA ARG A 107 10.54 4.22 -8.77
C ARG A 107 9.61 3.85 -7.60
N THR A 108 9.06 4.83 -6.88
CA THR A 108 8.13 4.60 -5.77
C THR A 108 6.66 4.79 -6.14
N LYS A 109 6.34 5.54 -7.21
CA LYS A 109 4.95 5.88 -7.60
C LYS A 109 3.99 4.69 -7.72
N ASP A 110 4.49 3.53 -8.11
CA ASP A 110 3.66 2.34 -8.36
C ASP A 110 3.48 1.44 -7.13
N ILE A 111 4.23 1.72 -6.05
CA ILE A 111 4.14 1.01 -4.78
C ILE A 111 2.88 1.46 -4.05
N PHE A 112 2.04 0.51 -3.65
CA PHE A 112 0.76 0.77 -2.98
C PHE A 112 0.88 1.75 -1.81
N LEU A 113 1.92 1.62 -0.98
CA LEU A 113 2.17 2.50 0.17
C LEU A 113 2.40 3.96 -0.20
N PHE A 114 2.97 4.22 -1.36
CA PHE A 114 3.30 5.57 -1.82
C PHE A 114 2.16 6.19 -2.65
N LYS A 115 1.24 5.38 -3.19
CA LYS A 115 0.08 5.85 -3.96
C LYS A 115 -0.94 6.62 -3.13
N VAL A 116 -1.00 6.32 -1.84
CA VAL A 116 -1.97 6.92 -0.91
C VAL A 116 -1.44 8.18 -0.22
N LEU A 117 -0.16 8.51 -0.43
CA LEU A 117 0.49 9.66 0.19
C LEU A 117 0.37 10.89 -0.70
N ASP A 118 0.23 12.05 -0.08
CA ASP A 118 0.30 13.32 -0.80
C ASP A 118 1.75 13.66 -1.20
N LYS A 119 1.91 14.74 -1.97
CA LYS A 119 3.22 15.09 -2.54
C LYS A 119 4.19 15.52 -1.44
N GLU A 120 3.68 16.20 -0.43
CA GLU A 120 4.41 16.71 0.73
C GLU A 120 4.95 15.55 1.57
N ASP A 121 4.15 14.50 1.78
CA ASP A 121 4.55 13.26 2.45
C ASP A 121 5.61 12.49 1.68
N ILE A 122 5.41 12.33 0.37
CA ILE A 122 6.40 11.69 -0.49
C ILE A 122 7.74 12.46 -0.43
N ASN A 123 7.71 13.79 -0.48
CA ASN A 123 8.93 14.60 -0.46
C ASN A 123 9.74 14.38 0.81
N GLU A 124 9.07 14.24 1.95
CA GLU A 124 9.76 14.12 3.23
C GLU A 124 10.29 12.71 3.46
N ILE A 125 9.61 11.69 2.94
CA ILE A 125 10.17 10.34 2.85
C ILE A 125 11.41 10.34 1.94
N VAL A 126 11.35 11.02 0.79
CA VAL A 126 12.50 11.15 -0.10
C VAL A 126 13.64 11.89 0.61
N ASP A 127 13.37 12.93 1.37
CA ASP A 127 14.41 13.68 2.10
C ASP A 127 15.05 12.82 3.20
N ALA A 128 14.28 12.00 3.90
CA ALA A 128 14.76 11.10 4.94
C ALA A 128 15.45 9.82 4.42
N MET A 129 15.41 9.54 3.11
CA MET A 129 16.10 8.38 2.54
C MET A 129 17.63 8.54 2.60
N MET A 130 18.31 7.65 3.30
CA MET A 130 19.78 7.66 3.43
C MET A 130 20.45 6.95 2.24
N PRO A 131 21.63 7.43 1.79
CA PRO A 131 22.41 6.74 0.78
C PRO A 131 23.03 5.47 1.38
N ARG A 132 23.03 4.38 0.61
CA ARG A 132 23.70 3.13 0.96
C ARG A 132 24.51 2.64 -0.23
N GLU A 133 25.82 2.90 -0.16
CA GLU A 133 26.78 2.32 -1.10
C GLU A 133 26.96 0.83 -0.83
N VAL A 134 27.09 0.06 -1.89
CA VAL A 134 27.25 -1.39 -1.83
C VAL A 134 28.33 -1.86 -2.80
N LYS A 135 28.98 -2.96 -2.45
CA LYS A 135 30.00 -3.62 -3.28
C LYS A 135 29.44 -4.85 -3.99
N GLU A 136 30.04 -5.18 -5.13
CA GLU A 136 29.75 -6.45 -5.82
C GLU A 136 29.86 -7.64 -4.84
N GLY A 137 28.88 -8.55 -4.91
CA GLY A 137 28.75 -9.71 -4.03
C GLY A 137 28.19 -9.40 -2.63
N GLN A 138 27.95 -8.13 -2.28
CA GLN A 138 27.39 -7.77 -0.99
C GLN A 138 25.91 -8.16 -0.92
N VAL A 139 25.54 -8.86 0.15
CA VAL A 139 24.15 -9.18 0.46
C VAL A 139 23.50 -8.02 1.21
N ILE A 140 22.42 -7.47 0.65
CA ILE A 140 21.69 -6.31 1.19
C ILE A 140 20.57 -6.76 2.10
N ILE A 141 19.89 -7.83 1.71
CA ILE A 141 18.77 -8.47 2.42
C ILE A 141 19.00 -9.97 2.38
N ARG A 142 18.72 -10.70 3.46
CA ARG A 142 18.70 -12.16 3.46
C ARG A 142 17.28 -12.66 3.65
N GLN A 143 16.90 -13.68 2.90
CA GLN A 143 15.62 -14.36 3.07
C GLN A 143 15.50 -14.91 4.50
N GLY A 144 14.34 -14.72 5.11
CA GLY A 144 14.04 -15.17 6.47
C GLY A 144 14.44 -14.19 7.57
N ASP A 145 15.32 -13.23 7.29
CA ASP A 145 15.69 -12.19 8.26
C ASP A 145 14.52 -11.23 8.49
N ASP A 146 14.50 -10.58 9.66
CA ASP A 146 13.60 -9.46 9.90
C ASP A 146 13.98 -8.28 9.00
N GLY A 147 12.96 -7.58 8.51
CA GLY A 147 13.15 -6.53 7.53
C GLY A 147 12.84 -5.15 8.09
N ASP A 148 13.85 -4.29 8.24
CA ASP A 148 13.64 -2.96 8.84
C ASP A 148 13.74 -1.79 7.85
N PHE A 149 14.04 -2.09 6.59
CA PHE A 149 14.31 -1.07 5.58
C PHE A 149 13.64 -1.37 4.24
N PHE A 150 13.29 -0.30 3.56
CA PHE A 150 12.92 -0.28 2.15
C PHE A 150 14.05 0.34 1.35
N TYR A 151 14.33 -0.20 0.16
CA TYR A 151 15.42 0.26 -0.71
C TYR A 151 14.91 0.61 -2.10
N VAL A 152 15.45 1.70 -2.65
CA VAL A 152 15.30 2.11 -4.05
C VAL A 152 16.65 2.04 -4.72
N VAL A 153 16.74 1.32 -5.84
CA VAL A 153 17.98 1.16 -6.60
C VAL A 153 18.29 2.46 -7.31
N ASP A 154 19.43 3.10 -7.04
CA ASP A 154 19.90 4.24 -7.83
C ASP A 154 20.83 3.84 -8.96
N LYS A 155 21.87 3.06 -8.62
CA LYS A 155 22.90 2.57 -9.56
C LYS A 155 23.31 1.15 -9.21
N GLY A 156 23.76 0.41 -10.21
CA GLY A 156 24.24 -0.97 -10.09
C GLY A 156 23.16 -2.01 -10.42
N THR A 157 23.59 -3.26 -10.47
CA THR A 157 22.72 -4.41 -10.71
C THR A 157 22.58 -5.27 -9.47
N PHE A 158 21.40 -5.86 -9.29
CA PHE A 158 21.06 -6.66 -8.11
C PHE A 158 20.20 -7.86 -8.50
N GLU A 159 20.41 -8.97 -7.82
CA GLU A 159 19.62 -10.19 -7.99
C GLU A 159 18.87 -10.51 -6.71
N ALA A 160 17.56 -10.74 -6.84
CA ALA A 160 16.73 -11.30 -5.79
C ALA A 160 16.58 -12.81 -6.01
N CYS A 161 16.97 -13.59 -5.02
CA CYS A 161 16.95 -15.04 -5.03
C CYS A 161 16.09 -15.59 -3.90
N VAL A 162 15.37 -16.67 -4.18
CA VAL A 162 14.59 -17.41 -3.19
C VAL A 162 15.14 -18.82 -3.09
N LYS A 163 15.42 -19.26 -1.87
CA LYS A 163 15.71 -20.66 -1.54
C LYS A 163 14.41 -21.38 -1.24
N ASP A 164 14.17 -22.48 -1.94
CA ASP A 164 13.05 -23.36 -1.67
C ASP A 164 13.30 -24.26 -0.45
N GLY A 165 12.29 -25.04 -0.05
CA GLY A 165 12.40 -25.97 1.09
C GLY A 165 13.40 -27.11 0.88
N LYS A 166 13.95 -27.28 -0.33
CA LYS A 166 15.00 -28.25 -0.67
C LYS A 166 16.40 -27.63 -0.72
N GLY A 167 16.49 -26.30 -0.53
CA GLY A 167 17.74 -25.55 -0.56
C GLY A 167 18.19 -25.11 -1.95
N GLU A 168 17.38 -25.32 -3.00
CA GLU A 168 17.68 -24.81 -4.34
C GLU A 168 17.43 -23.31 -4.39
N GLU A 169 18.40 -22.57 -4.92
CA GLU A 169 18.32 -21.12 -5.08
C GLU A 169 17.86 -20.76 -6.49
N ARG A 170 16.80 -19.94 -6.59
CA ARG A 170 16.24 -19.48 -7.86
C ARG A 170 16.18 -17.96 -7.89
N ILE A 171 16.71 -17.37 -8.96
CA ILE A 171 16.59 -15.93 -9.22
C ILE A 171 15.12 -15.66 -9.58
N VAL A 172 14.48 -14.79 -8.80
CA VAL A 172 13.08 -14.39 -9.01
C VAL A 172 12.96 -13.01 -9.64
N LYS A 173 14.00 -12.17 -9.51
CA LYS A 173 14.02 -10.82 -10.09
C LYS A 173 15.44 -10.30 -10.23
N ILE A 174 15.67 -9.57 -11.32
CA ILE A 174 16.89 -8.79 -11.55
C ILE A 174 16.52 -7.31 -11.55
N TYR A 175 17.31 -6.50 -10.86
CA TYR A 175 17.22 -5.06 -10.87
C TYR A 175 18.43 -4.51 -11.61
N ASP A 176 18.19 -3.71 -12.64
CA ASP A 176 19.25 -3.08 -13.44
C ASP A 176 19.09 -1.57 -13.40
N ASN A 177 19.91 -0.90 -12.57
CA ASN A 177 19.92 0.55 -12.37
C ASN A 177 18.51 1.14 -12.11
N SER A 178 17.58 0.33 -11.61
CA SER A 178 16.17 0.71 -11.44
C SER A 178 15.42 -0.27 -10.55
N GLY A 179 14.28 0.18 -10.05
CA GLY A 179 13.38 -0.59 -9.20
C GLY A 179 13.63 -0.37 -7.72
N SER A 180 12.92 -1.16 -6.93
CA SER A 180 12.88 -1.07 -5.48
C SER A 180 12.53 -2.42 -4.87
N PHE A 181 12.86 -2.60 -3.60
CA PHE A 181 12.61 -3.85 -2.88
C PHE A 181 12.51 -3.63 -1.37
N GLY A 182 11.78 -4.53 -0.72
CA GLY A 182 11.63 -4.52 0.73
C GLY A 182 10.54 -3.59 1.23
N GLU A 183 9.57 -3.24 0.39
CA GLU A 183 8.43 -2.39 0.72
C GLU A 183 7.52 -3.01 1.78
N LEU A 184 7.38 -4.34 1.78
CA LEU A 184 6.56 -5.06 2.77
C LEU A 184 7.09 -4.91 4.20
N ALA A 185 8.40 -4.70 4.34
CA ALA A 185 9.03 -4.43 5.62
C ALA A 185 8.60 -3.08 6.22
N LEU A 186 8.00 -2.17 5.46
CA LEU A 186 7.46 -0.93 6.02
C LEU A 186 6.12 -1.14 6.72
N LEU A 187 5.34 -2.14 6.31
CA LEU A 187 4.00 -2.39 6.85
C LEU A 187 4.03 -3.18 8.16
N HIS A 188 4.70 -4.33 8.14
CA HIS A 188 4.64 -5.28 9.23
C HIS A 188 5.98 -5.97 9.42
N ASN A 189 6.20 -6.51 10.63
CA ASN A 189 7.36 -7.33 10.89
C ASN A 189 7.17 -8.72 10.26
N GLN A 190 7.47 -8.81 8.96
CA GLN A 190 7.46 -10.04 8.20
C GLN A 190 8.89 -10.41 7.78
N PRO A 191 9.25 -11.71 7.89
CA PRO A 191 10.50 -12.21 7.35
C PRO A 191 10.65 -11.87 5.87
N ARG A 192 11.87 -11.54 5.46
CA ARG A 192 12.18 -11.21 4.07
C ARG A 192 11.90 -12.40 3.17
N ALA A 193 11.15 -12.17 2.09
CA ALA A 193 10.75 -13.23 1.16
C ALA A 193 11.89 -13.73 0.26
N ALA A 194 12.93 -12.92 0.05
CA ALA A 194 14.05 -13.22 -0.83
C ALA A 194 15.35 -12.62 -0.29
N THR A 195 16.47 -13.22 -0.68
CA THR A 195 17.81 -12.66 -0.50
C THR A 195 18.09 -11.73 -1.67
N VAL A 196 18.61 -10.52 -1.41
CA VAL A 196 19.00 -9.57 -2.47
C VAL A 196 20.50 -9.33 -2.39
N THR A 197 21.20 -9.58 -3.48
CA THR A 197 22.66 -9.46 -3.59
C THR A 197 23.02 -8.51 -4.71
N ALA A 198 24.02 -7.66 -4.48
CA ALA A 198 24.58 -6.79 -5.52
C ALA A 198 25.44 -7.61 -6.49
N THR A 199 25.19 -7.50 -7.79
CA THR A 199 26.01 -8.11 -8.85
C THR A 199 27.04 -7.15 -9.43
N THR A 200 26.97 -5.86 -9.07
CA THR A 200 28.02 -4.85 -9.30
C THR A 200 28.12 -3.94 -8.08
N ASP A 201 29.17 -3.12 -8.01
CA ASP A 201 29.15 -1.93 -7.17
C ASP A 201 27.90 -1.07 -7.48
N GLY A 202 27.30 -0.49 -6.45
CA GLY A 202 26.01 0.18 -6.58
C GLY A 202 25.71 1.19 -5.48
N LEU A 203 24.60 1.90 -5.68
CA LEU A 203 24.06 2.89 -4.76
C LEU A 203 22.56 2.65 -4.59
N LEU A 204 22.12 2.57 -3.34
CA LEU A 204 20.72 2.46 -2.96
C LEU A 204 20.31 3.68 -2.13
N TRP A 205 19.02 4.03 -2.20
CA TRP A 205 18.37 4.91 -1.23
C TRP A 205 17.55 4.07 -0.26
N ALA A 206 17.80 4.22 1.03
CA ALA A 206 17.18 3.41 2.07
C ALA A 206 16.34 4.25 3.03
N VAL A 207 15.17 3.77 3.43
CA VAL A 207 14.40 4.36 4.54
C VAL A 207 14.04 3.26 5.53
N SER A 208 14.20 3.55 6.83
CA SER A 208 13.84 2.60 7.88
C SER A 208 12.33 2.58 8.10
N ARG A 209 11.80 1.45 8.60
CA ARG A 209 10.41 1.31 9.04
C ARG A 209 10.05 2.37 10.09
N LYS A 210 10.91 2.57 11.10
CA LYS A 210 10.71 3.59 12.15
C LYS A 210 10.55 4.98 11.53
N THR A 211 11.47 5.37 10.63
CA THR A 211 11.44 6.67 9.95
C THR A 211 10.19 6.82 9.08
N PHE A 212 9.84 5.79 8.31
CA PHE A 212 8.65 5.81 7.46
C PHE A 212 7.36 5.92 8.28
N ASN A 213 7.21 5.10 9.33
CA ASN A 213 6.04 5.14 10.22
C ASN A 213 5.92 6.48 10.92
N ARG A 214 7.04 7.05 11.38
CA ARG A 214 7.05 8.39 11.95
C ARG A 214 6.58 9.42 10.93
N LEU A 215 7.14 9.46 9.73
CA LEU A 215 6.71 10.43 8.70
C LEU A 215 5.24 10.29 8.31
N VAL A 216 4.73 9.07 8.16
CA VAL A 216 3.36 8.85 7.67
C VAL A 216 2.33 8.92 8.79
N VAL A 217 2.55 8.20 9.89
CA VAL A 217 1.56 8.09 10.98
C VAL A 217 1.53 9.37 11.81
N LYS A 218 2.69 9.98 12.12
CA LYS A 218 2.75 11.25 12.85
C LYS A 218 2.05 12.36 12.07
N ARG A 219 2.30 12.45 10.76
CA ARG A 219 1.64 13.47 9.92
C ARG A 219 0.14 13.26 9.81
N ALA A 220 -0.31 12.03 9.61
CA ALA A 220 -1.74 11.74 9.61
C ALA A 220 -2.38 12.16 10.95
N TYR A 221 -1.70 11.89 12.07
CA TYR A 221 -2.12 12.33 13.40
C TYR A 221 -2.13 13.86 13.54
N ASP A 222 -1.03 14.54 13.21
CA ASP A 222 -0.91 16.00 13.33
C ASP A 222 -1.90 16.72 12.41
N LYS A 223 -2.15 16.20 11.21
CA LYS A 223 -3.18 16.70 10.28
C LYS A 223 -4.58 16.56 10.88
N ARG A 224 -4.88 15.41 11.50
CA ARG A 224 -6.14 15.20 12.22
C ARG A 224 -6.29 16.18 13.40
N GLN A 225 -5.24 16.39 14.19
CA GLN A 225 -5.26 17.37 15.30
C GLN A 225 -5.46 18.80 14.80
N LYS A 226 -4.78 19.18 13.71
CA LYS A 226 -4.97 20.48 13.05
C LYS A 226 -6.42 20.65 12.61
N TYR A 227 -7.01 19.64 11.98
CA TYR A 227 -8.39 19.67 11.52
C TYR A 227 -9.39 19.70 12.67
N LEU A 228 -9.14 18.94 13.74
CA LEU A 228 -9.97 18.98 14.94
C LEU A 228 -9.99 20.38 15.55
N ALA A 229 -8.83 21.03 15.66
CA ALA A 229 -8.71 22.41 16.13
C ALA A 229 -9.44 23.45 15.25
N LEU A 230 -9.62 23.15 13.95
CA LEU A 230 -10.46 23.97 13.06
C LEU A 230 -11.94 23.77 13.34
N LEU A 231 -12.39 22.51 13.49
CA LEU A 231 -13.78 22.19 13.78
C LEU A 231 -14.24 22.72 15.15
N GLU A 232 -13.36 22.72 16.15
CA GLU A 232 -13.66 23.26 17.48
C GLU A 232 -13.95 24.77 17.49
N LYS A 233 -13.46 25.50 16.50
CA LYS A 233 -13.74 26.93 16.34
C LYS A 233 -15.13 27.21 15.78
N VAL A 234 -15.83 26.21 15.27
CA VAL A 234 -17.17 26.34 14.69
C VAL A 234 -18.22 26.09 15.77
N PRO A 235 -18.93 27.12 16.25
CA PRO A 235 -19.93 26.96 17.31
C PRO A 235 -21.03 25.95 16.96
N GLU A 236 -21.39 25.86 15.69
CA GLU A 236 -22.42 24.98 15.14
C GLU A 236 -22.05 23.50 15.28
N LEU A 237 -20.76 23.17 15.34
CA LEU A 237 -20.25 21.81 15.46
C LEU A 237 -19.96 21.38 16.91
N LYS A 238 -20.18 22.28 17.89
CA LYS A 238 -20.00 21.97 19.32
C LYS A 238 -20.84 20.79 19.84
N PRO A 239 -22.09 20.56 19.38
CA PRO A 239 -22.90 19.45 19.87
C PRO A 239 -22.36 18.06 19.49
N LEU A 240 -21.48 17.99 18.48
CA LEU A 240 -20.91 16.72 18.03
C LEU A 240 -19.99 16.12 19.09
N ALA A 241 -20.14 14.82 19.30
CA ALA A 241 -19.21 14.04 20.10
C ALA A 241 -17.82 13.99 19.43
N GLU A 242 -16.79 13.70 20.22
CA GLU A 242 -15.41 13.66 19.74
C GLU A 242 -15.21 12.68 18.57
N PHE A 243 -15.82 11.50 18.64
CA PHE A 243 -15.74 10.52 17.55
C PHE A 243 -16.43 11.00 16.26
N GLU A 244 -17.51 11.79 16.36
CA GLU A 244 -18.21 12.37 15.21
C GLU A 244 -17.33 13.45 14.57
N LYS A 245 -16.66 14.27 15.38
CA LYS A 245 -15.68 15.26 14.87
C LYS A 245 -14.52 14.58 14.16
N MET A 246 -14.01 13.47 14.70
CA MET A 246 -12.96 12.69 14.04
C MET A 246 -13.42 12.16 12.67
N GLN A 247 -14.65 11.68 12.56
CA GLN A 247 -15.22 11.26 11.27
C GLN A 247 -15.31 12.42 10.27
N VAL A 248 -15.67 13.63 10.74
CA VAL A 248 -15.66 14.83 9.89
C VAL A 248 -14.25 15.19 9.48
N CYS A 249 -13.26 15.15 10.38
CA CYS A 249 -11.85 15.40 10.04
C CYS A 249 -11.34 14.45 8.94
N ASP A 250 -11.71 13.16 9.02
CA ASP A 250 -11.31 12.16 8.04
C ASP A 250 -12.02 12.35 6.68
N ALA A 251 -13.15 13.07 6.64
CA ALA A 251 -13.91 13.38 5.42
C ALA A 251 -13.51 14.72 4.77
N LEU A 252 -12.70 15.55 5.43
CA LEU A 252 -12.25 16.82 4.87
C LEU A 252 -11.40 16.60 3.63
N THR A 253 -11.72 17.32 2.55
CA THR A 253 -11.01 17.25 1.28
C THR A 253 -10.20 18.53 1.06
N PRO A 254 -8.90 18.45 0.73
CA PRO A 254 -8.10 19.64 0.47
C PRO A 254 -8.52 20.30 -0.85
N VAL A 255 -8.67 21.62 -0.82
CA VAL A 255 -8.92 22.45 -2.01
C VAL A 255 -7.73 23.40 -2.19
N LEU A 256 -7.03 23.28 -3.32
CA LEU A 256 -5.84 24.07 -3.63
C LEU A 256 -6.21 25.18 -4.64
N LEU A 257 -5.98 26.43 -4.25
CA LEU A 257 -6.23 27.60 -5.08
C LEU A 257 -4.92 28.32 -5.40
N LYS A 258 -4.77 28.79 -6.64
CA LYS A 258 -3.72 29.70 -7.04
C LYS A 258 -4.09 31.14 -6.69
N LYS A 259 -3.09 32.01 -6.64
CA LYS A 259 -3.33 33.45 -6.41
C LYS A 259 -4.26 34.01 -7.50
N GLY A 260 -5.39 34.57 -7.06
CA GLY A 260 -6.39 35.16 -7.94
C GLY A 260 -7.38 34.16 -8.53
N GLU A 261 -7.31 32.88 -8.14
CA GLU A 261 -8.32 31.88 -8.49
C GLU A 261 -9.56 32.06 -7.60
N THR A 262 -10.73 32.03 -8.23
CA THR A 262 -12.03 32.15 -7.55
C THR A 262 -12.50 30.78 -7.11
N LEU A 263 -12.89 30.63 -5.84
CA LEU A 263 -13.44 29.39 -5.30
C LEU A 263 -14.91 29.19 -5.69
N PHE A 264 -15.73 30.23 -5.50
CA PHE A 264 -17.12 30.31 -5.94
C PHE A 264 -17.51 31.77 -6.15
N GLU A 265 -18.56 32.02 -6.94
CA GLU A 265 -19.11 33.35 -7.20
C GLU A 265 -20.43 33.58 -6.43
N GLU A 266 -20.78 34.85 -6.25
CA GLU A 266 -22.05 35.26 -5.67
C GLU A 266 -23.22 34.76 -6.55
N GLY A 267 -24.07 33.90 -5.97
CA GLY A 267 -25.21 33.28 -6.66
C GLY A 267 -25.02 31.81 -6.99
N ASP A 268 -23.82 31.25 -6.80
CA ASP A 268 -23.58 29.82 -6.92
C ASP A 268 -24.33 29.04 -5.83
N GLU A 269 -24.77 27.82 -6.16
CA GLU A 269 -25.34 26.92 -5.15
C GLU A 269 -24.25 26.51 -4.15
N GLY A 270 -24.51 26.73 -2.85
CA GLY A 270 -23.57 26.38 -1.80
C GLY A 270 -23.35 24.87 -1.73
N ASP A 271 -22.11 24.44 -1.95
CA ASP A 271 -21.69 23.04 -2.00
C ASP A 271 -21.01 22.56 -0.71
N GLY A 272 -20.57 23.49 0.16
CA GLY A 272 -19.92 23.11 1.40
C GLY A 272 -19.51 24.26 2.32
N MET A 273 -18.86 23.87 3.42
CA MET A 273 -18.13 24.73 4.34
C MET A 273 -16.64 24.55 4.11
N TYR A 274 -15.92 25.66 4.09
CA TYR A 274 -14.50 25.73 3.77
C TYR A 274 -13.71 26.26 4.98
N PHE A 275 -12.52 25.69 5.18
CA PHE A 275 -11.60 26.12 6.21
C PHE A 275 -10.31 26.61 5.55
N VAL A 276 -9.83 27.78 5.95
CA VAL A 276 -8.55 28.31 5.48
C VAL A 276 -7.44 27.60 6.25
N GLU A 277 -6.79 26.64 5.60
CA GLU A 277 -5.65 25.93 6.18
C GLU A 277 -4.36 26.77 6.05
N GLU A 278 -4.11 27.29 4.86
CA GLU A 278 -2.95 28.11 4.51
C GLU A 278 -3.34 29.23 3.55
N GLY A 279 -2.52 30.30 3.52
CA GLY A 279 -2.75 31.44 2.63
C GLY A 279 -3.83 32.40 3.13
N LYS A 280 -4.44 33.15 2.19
CA LYS A 280 -5.48 34.14 2.48
C LYS A 280 -6.56 34.09 1.41
N ILE A 281 -7.81 34.15 1.84
CA ILE A 281 -8.99 34.28 0.98
C ILE A 281 -9.58 35.67 1.17
N SER A 282 -9.79 36.39 0.08
CA SER A 282 -10.52 37.66 0.08
C SER A 282 -11.92 37.42 -0.45
N ILE A 283 -12.92 37.92 0.28
CA ILE A 283 -14.33 37.87 -0.09
C ILE A 283 -14.70 39.24 -0.65
N THR A 284 -15.17 39.26 -1.89
CA THR A 284 -15.65 40.46 -2.57
C THR A 284 -17.16 40.35 -2.82
N GLN A 285 -17.86 41.49 -2.78
CA GLN A 285 -19.28 41.57 -3.10
C GLN A 285 -19.52 42.67 -4.14
N LYS A 286 -20.45 42.45 -5.07
CA LYS A 286 -20.81 43.47 -6.06
C LYS A 286 -21.73 44.51 -5.42
N SER A 287 -21.26 45.75 -5.29
CA SER A 287 -22.08 46.83 -4.72
C SER A 287 -23.26 47.16 -5.63
N ALA A 288 -24.49 47.05 -5.09
CA ALA A 288 -25.74 47.37 -5.78
C ALA A 288 -25.82 48.80 -6.34
N LYS A 289 -25.00 49.74 -5.82
CA LYS A 289 -25.02 51.16 -6.23
C LYS A 289 -24.12 51.47 -7.41
N ASN A 290 -22.98 50.79 -7.58
CA ASN A 290 -21.93 51.20 -8.53
C ASN A 290 -21.38 50.06 -9.43
N LYS A 291 -21.88 48.82 -9.31
CA LYS A 291 -21.37 47.63 -10.03
C LYS A 291 -19.85 47.40 -9.90
N ARG A 292 -19.21 47.98 -8.87
CA ARG A 292 -17.80 47.72 -8.53
C ARG A 292 -17.74 46.64 -7.46
N GLU A 293 -16.78 45.75 -7.60
CA GLU A 293 -16.42 44.78 -6.58
C GLU A 293 -15.79 45.51 -5.40
N GLN A 294 -16.30 45.23 -4.21
CA GLN A 294 -15.76 45.74 -2.95
C GLN A 294 -15.33 44.56 -2.10
N GLU A 295 -14.10 44.59 -1.60
CA GLU A 295 -13.63 43.61 -0.62
C GLU A 295 -14.37 43.81 0.70
N VAL A 296 -15.07 42.77 1.14
CA VAL A 296 -15.92 42.76 2.33
C VAL A 296 -15.17 42.16 3.52
N ALA A 297 -14.37 41.12 3.28
CA ALA A 297 -13.60 40.45 4.31
C ALA A 297 -12.35 39.79 3.73
N GLN A 298 -11.35 39.58 4.59
CA GLN A 298 -10.19 38.76 4.30
C GLN A 298 -9.97 37.76 5.42
N TYR A 299 -9.89 36.49 5.06
CA TYR A 299 -9.72 35.37 5.98
C TYR A 299 -8.35 34.73 5.80
N GLY A 300 -7.66 34.54 6.92
CA GLY A 300 -6.38 33.84 6.99
C GLY A 300 -6.51 32.48 7.68
N PRO A 301 -5.39 31.80 7.94
CA PRO A 301 -5.38 30.46 8.52
C PRO A 301 -6.22 30.37 9.79
N GLY A 302 -7.01 29.31 9.90
CA GLY A 302 -7.88 29.07 11.06
C GLY A 302 -9.27 29.69 11.00
N HIS A 303 -9.58 30.47 9.96
CA HIS A 303 -10.94 30.97 9.69
C HIS A 303 -11.70 29.96 8.83
N TYR A 304 -13.03 30.00 8.92
CA TYR A 304 -13.93 29.21 8.09
C TYR A 304 -14.95 30.12 7.40
N PHE A 305 -15.47 29.68 6.27
CA PHE A 305 -16.47 30.39 5.47
C PHE A 305 -17.24 29.38 4.61
N GLY A 306 -18.36 29.79 4.02
CA GLY A 306 -19.28 28.83 3.38
C GLY A 306 -20.06 28.01 4.41
N GLY A 307 -21.19 27.47 3.98
CA GLY A 307 -22.18 26.83 4.83
C GLY A 307 -23.45 27.67 5.02
N MET A 308 -24.59 26.99 5.16
CA MET A 308 -25.93 27.56 5.31
C MET A 308 -26.15 28.47 6.54
N PHE A 309 -25.13 28.74 7.34
CA PHE A 309 -25.27 29.38 8.65
C PHE A 309 -24.92 30.86 8.70
N HIS A 310 -24.32 31.42 7.65
CA HIS A 310 -24.13 32.86 7.53
C HIS A 310 -24.67 33.30 6.18
N GLY A 311 -25.93 33.70 6.18
CA GLY A 311 -26.50 34.45 5.06
C GLY A 311 -25.67 35.71 4.83
N VAL A 312 -25.09 35.80 3.65
CA VAL A 312 -24.66 37.06 3.05
C VAL A 312 -25.52 37.29 1.82
#